data_AF-A0A1B1PN49-F1
#
_entry.id   AF-A0A1B1PN49-F1
#
_cell.length_a   1.000
_cell.length_b   1.000
_cell.length_c   1.000
_cell.angle_alpha   90.00
_cell.angle_beta   90.00
_cell.angle_gamma   90.00
#
_symmetry.space_group_name_H-M   'P 1'
#
loop_
_entity.id
_entity.type
_entity.pdbx_description
1 polymer ?
#
loop_
_entity_poly.entity_id
_entity_poly.type
_entity_poly.pdbx_seq_one_letter_code
_entity_poly.pdbx_strand_id
1 'polypeptide(L)' 'MKTLIASALVATAALTGAASAATATAAPAQKELQQLVPGTNLSGLSDAELISVVQTVDDLDNASQKAAVAKALIETLN' A
#
# COMPACT_ATOMS: atom_id res chain seq x y z
N MET A 1 -37.53 5.32 21.02
CA MET A 1 -36.09 5.55 20.73
C MET A 1 -35.41 4.19 20.54
N LYS A 2 -35.19 3.70 19.31
CA LYS A 2 -34.68 2.32 19.09
C LYS A 2 -33.86 2.09 17.79
N THR A 3 -33.34 3.12 17.13
CA THR A 3 -32.82 3.00 15.74
C THR A 3 -31.37 3.43 15.54
N LEU A 4 -30.52 3.39 16.57
CA LEU A 4 -29.12 3.86 16.45
C LEU A 4 -28.06 2.75 16.32
N ILE A 5 -28.43 1.48 16.30
CA ILE A 5 -27.44 0.37 16.35
C ILE A 5 -27.13 -0.22 14.96
N ALA A 6 -27.99 -0.07 13.96
CA ALA A 6 -27.81 -0.73 12.67
C ALA A 6 -26.72 -0.09 11.76
N SER A 7 -26.46 1.21 11.91
CA SER A 7 -25.55 1.94 10.99
C SER A 7 -24.06 1.69 11.28
N ALA A 8 -23.70 1.29 12.50
CA ALA A 8 -22.30 1.02 12.85
C ALA A 8 -21.80 -0.31 12.27
N LEU A 9 -22.68 -1.31 12.14
CA LEU A 9 -22.29 -2.65 11.69
C LEU A 9 -21.96 -2.69 10.19
N VAL A 10 -22.67 -1.90 9.38
CA VAL A 10 -22.44 -1.79 7.93
C VAL A 10 -21.12 -1.08 7.62
N ALA A 11 -20.75 -0.07 8.40
CA ALA A 11 -19.46 0.61 8.27
C ALA A 11 -18.28 -0.31 8.58
N THR A 12 -18.40 -1.21 9.57
CA THR A 12 -17.37 -2.23 9.87
C THR A 12 -17.20 -3.23 8.73
N ALA A 13 -18.29 -3.70 8.10
CA ALA A 13 -18.17 -4.64 6.98
C ALA A 13 -17.50 -4.00 5.74
N ALA A 14 -17.77 -2.72 5.48
CA ALA A 14 -17.10 -1.97 4.42
C ALA A 14 -15.62 -1.70 4.73
N LEU A 15 -15.28 -1.40 5.99
CA LEU A 15 -13.89 -1.23 6.43
C LEU A 15 -13.09 -2.54 6.36
N THR A 16 -13.70 -3.66 6.76
CA THR A 16 -13.08 -4.99 6.63
C THR A 16 -12.92 -5.40 5.16
N GLY A 17 -13.90 -5.09 4.30
CA GLY A 17 -13.81 -5.32 2.85
C GLY A 17 -12.71 -4.50 2.18
N ALA A 18 -12.58 -3.21 2.54
CA ALA A 18 -11.52 -2.33 2.05
C ALA A 18 -10.13 -2.74 2.56
N ALA A 19 -10.01 -3.17 3.81
CA ALA A 19 -8.76 -3.68 4.37
C ALA A 19 -8.33 -5.01 3.71
N SER A 20 -9.29 -5.88 3.37
CA SER A 20 -9.03 -7.13 2.64
C SER A 20 -8.56 -6.88 1.21
N ALA A 21 -9.09 -5.83 0.55
CA ALA A 21 -8.63 -5.42 -0.79
C ALA A 21 -7.24 -4.76 -0.76
N ALA A 22 -6.97 -3.92 0.25
CA ALA A 22 -5.66 -3.30 0.45
C ALA A 22 -4.59 -4.35 0.79
N THR A 23 -4.87 -5.31 1.67
CA THR A 23 -3.94 -6.41 1.97
C THR A 23 -3.71 -7.32 0.76
N ALA A 24 -4.73 -7.56 -0.06
CA ALA A 24 -4.58 -8.33 -1.31
C ALA A 24 -3.71 -7.63 -2.36
N THR A 25 -3.63 -6.29 -2.34
CA THR A 25 -2.78 -5.49 -3.23
C THR A 25 -1.40 -5.18 -2.65
N ALA A 26 -1.22 -5.25 -1.33
CA ALA A 26 0.07 -5.00 -0.69
C ALA A 26 1.10 -6.13 -0.93
N ALA A 27 0.67 -7.39 -0.93
CA ALA A 27 1.55 -8.53 -1.22
C ALA A 27 2.21 -8.46 -2.62
N PRO A 28 1.48 -8.21 -3.73
CA PRO A 28 2.11 -7.98 -5.04
C PRO A 28 2.92 -6.68 -5.08
N ALA A 29 2.46 -5.60 -4.43
CA ALA A 29 3.20 -4.34 -4.37
C ALA A 29 4.58 -4.52 -3.70
N GLN A 30 4.64 -5.27 -2.60
CA GLN A 30 5.88 -5.58 -1.91
C GLN A 30 6.83 -6.41 -2.78
N LYS A 31 6.31 -7.38 -3.54
CA LYS A 31 7.09 -8.17 -4.50
C LYS A 31 7.68 -7.30 -5.60
N GLU A 32 6.91 -6.37 -6.13
CA GLU A 32 7.34 -5.46 -7.19
C GLU A 32 8.44 -4.50 -6.69
N LEU A 33 8.26 -3.90 -5.51
CA LEU A 33 9.28 -3.07 -4.88
C LEU A 33 10.56 -3.86 -4.53
N GLN A 34 10.45 -5.13 -4.10
CA GLN A 34 11.64 -5.97 -3.89
C GLN A 34 12.41 -6.26 -5.18
N GLN A 35 11.72 -6.38 -6.32
CA GLN A 35 12.37 -6.57 -7.62
C GLN A 35 13.02 -5.27 -8.10
N LEU A 36 12.38 -4.13 -7.82
CA LEU A 36 12.83 -2.82 -8.26
C LEU A 36 13.99 -2.27 -7.39
N VAL A 37 13.94 -2.52 -6.08
CA VAL A 37 14.88 -2.01 -5.07
C VAL A 37 15.32 -3.13 -4.12
N PRO A 38 16.09 -4.13 -4.62
CA PRO A 38 16.47 -5.30 -3.83
C PRO A 38 17.31 -4.89 -2.61
N GLY A 39 17.01 -5.49 -1.46
CA GLY A 39 17.70 -5.21 -0.19
C GLY A 39 17.14 -4.01 0.59
N THR A 40 16.12 -3.33 0.08
CA THR A 40 15.44 -2.26 0.82
C THR A 40 14.50 -2.86 1.87
N ASN A 41 14.51 -2.29 3.07
CA ASN A 41 13.64 -2.75 4.14
C ASN A 41 12.20 -2.23 3.92
N LEU A 42 11.30 -3.13 3.54
CA LEU A 42 9.88 -2.83 3.33
C LEU A 42 9.02 -3.23 4.53
N SER A 43 9.61 -3.86 5.56
CA SER A 43 8.87 -4.38 6.72
C SER A 43 8.45 -3.29 7.70
N GLY A 44 8.99 -2.07 7.57
CA GLY A 44 8.57 -0.90 8.35
C GLY A 44 7.38 -0.15 7.73
N LEU A 45 7.01 -0.46 6.50
CA LEU A 45 5.96 0.24 5.76
C LEU A 45 4.61 -0.45 5.95
N SER A 46 3.56 0.35 6.06
CA SER A 46 2.18 -0.13 6.05
C SER A 46 1.76 -0.58 4.66
N ASP A 47 0.77 -1.47 4.57
CA ASP A 47 0.21 -1.93 3.30
C ASP A 47 -0.21 -0.78 2.36
N ALA A 48 -0.81 0.28 2.92
CA ALA A 48 -1.20 1.48 2.18
C ALA A 48 -0.01 2.25 1.62
N GLU A 49 1.11 2.29 2.35
CA GLU A 49 2.33 2.97 1.93
C GLU A 49 3.00 2.21 0.79
N LEU A 50 3.08 0.88 0.89
CA LEU A 50 3.60 0.03 -0.18
C LEU A 50 2.82 0.21 -1.48
N ILE A 51 1.49 0.23 -1.41
CA ILE A 51 0.63 0.47 -2.57
C ILE A 51 0.87 1.87 -3.14
N SER A 52 0.96 2.89 -2.28
CA SER A 52 1.19 4.27 -2.73
C SER A 52 2.55 4.45 -3.41
N VAL A 53 3.61 3.81 -2.90
CA VAL A 53 4.93 3.81 -3.55
C VAL A 53 4.85 3.12 -4.91
N VAL A 54 4.23 1.93 -5.00
CA VAL A 54 4.08 1.21 -6.27
C VAL A 54 3.29 2.01 -7.30
N GLN A 55 2.15 2.59 -6.92
CA GLN A 55 1.37 3.44 -7.83
C GLN A 55 2.16 4.66 -8.32
N THR A 56 2.95 5.27 -7.43
CA THR A 56 3.78 6.43 -7.78
C THR A 56 4.90 6.06 -8.76
N VAL A 57 5.51 4.88 -8.59
CA VAL A 57 6.54 4.43 -9.54
C VAL A 57 5.96 3.79 -10.79
N ASP A 58 4.74 3.25 -10.76
CA ASP A 58 4.10 2.69 -11.93
C ASP A 58 3.85 3.78 -13.00
N ASP A 59 3.49 4.99 -12.56
CA ASP A 59 3.27 6.19 -13.38
C ASP A 59 4.54 6.69 -14.11
N LEU A 60 5.74 6.24 -13.70
CA LEU A 60 7.00 6.65 -14.33
C LEU A 60 7.32 5.76 -15.54
N ASP A 61 7.70 6.34 -16.68
CA ASP A 61 8.08 5.53 -17.86
C ASP A 61 9.45 4.83 -17.72
N ASN A 62 10.36 5.37 -16.92
CA ASN A 62 11.76 4.93 -16.89
C ASN A 62 12.07 4.02 -15.69
N ALA A 63 12.44 2.76 -15.94
CA ALA A 63 12.79 1.79 -14.88
C ALA A 63 13.89 2.28 -13.92
N SER A 64 14.88 3.05 -14.42
CA SER A 64 15.93 3.65 -13.56
C SER A 64 15.38 4.75 -12.64
N GLN A 65 14.39 5.52 -13.11
CA GLN A 65 13.70 6.52 -12.30
C GLN A 65 12.78 5.85 -11.29
N LYS A 66 12.08 4.78 -11.69
CA LYS A 66 11.26 3.95 -10.79
C LYS A 66 12.07 3.51 -9.57
N ALA A 67 13.23 2.91 -9.78
CA ALA A 67 14.07 2.41 -8.68
C ALA A 67 14.57 3.55 -7.77
N ALA A 68 15.00 4.67 -8.34
CA ALA A 68 15.47 5.82 -7.56
C ALA A 68 14.36 6.46 -6.72
N VAL A 69 13.17 6.64 -7.33
CA VAL A 69 12.00 7.24 -6.67
C VAL A 69 11.44 6.30 -5.60
N ALA A 70 11.33 4.99 -5.89
CA ALA A 70 10.93 4.00 -4.89
C ALA A 70 11.89 4.04 -3.69
N LYS A 71 13.20 4.02 -3.93
CA LYS A 71 14.20 4.08 -2.85
C LYS A 71 14.04 5.35 -2.00
N ALA A 72 13.90 6.51 -2.63
CA ALA A 72 13.74 7.79 -1.94
C ALA A 72 12.44 7.89 -1.13
N LEU A 73 11.34 7.35 -1.66
CA LEU A 73 10.06 7.24 -0.95
C LEU A 73 10.17 6.34 0.26
N ILE A 74 10.75 5.15 0.08
CA ILE A 74 10.93 4.19 1.19
C ILE A 74 11.84 4.80 2.27
N GLU A 75 12.92 5.50 1.91
CA GLU A 75 13.79 6.21 2.85
C GLU A 75 13.10 7.39 3.56
N THR A 76 12.06 7.98 2.98
CA THR A 76 11.26 9.06 3.60
C THR A 76 10.21 8.54 4.57
N LEU A 77 9.67 7.36 4.28
CA LEU A 77 8.58 6.74 5.05
C LEU A 77 9.08 5.87 6.21
N ASN A 78 10.38 5.55 6.23
CA ASN A 78 11.02 4.67 7.21
C ASN A 78 11.91 5.43 8.19
#